data_AF-A0A6P8ZVA1-F1
#
_entry.id   AF-A0A6P8ZVA1-F1
#
_cell.length_a   1.000
_cell.length_b   1.000
_cell.length_c   1.000
_cell.angle_alpha   90.00
_cell.angle_beta   90.00
_cell.angle_gamma   90.00
#
_symmetry.space_group_name_H-M   'P 1'
#
loop_
_entity.id
_entity.type
_entity.pdbx_description
1 polymer ?
#
loop_
_entity_poly.entity_id
_entity_poly.type
_entity_poly.pdbx_seq_one_letter_code
_entity_poly.pdbx_strand_id
1 'polypeptide(L)'
;MPKVRRSRKPPPEGWELIEPTLDELEQKMREAESEPHEGKRKVEALWPVFRIHHQKSRYIYDLYYRRKAISKELYEFCLKENIADANLIAKWKKQGYENLCCLRCIQTRDTNFGTSCICRVPKAKLEEGRIVECIHCGCRGCSG
;
A
#
# COMPACT_ATOMS: atom_id res chain seq x y z
N MET A 1 17.04 9.54 9.95
CA MET A 1 17.40 8.34 10.76
C MET A 1 16.61 7.16 10.26
N PRO A 2 17.25 6.06 9.83
CA PRO A 2 16.59 4.87 9.34
C PRO A 2 15.75 4.22 10.45
N LYS A 3 14.71 3.47 10.06
CA LYS A 3 13.87 2.74 11.02
C LYS A 3 14.72 1.72 11.77
N VAL A 4 14.51 1.59 13.08
CA VAL A 4 15.18 0.55 13.88
C VAL A 4 14.82 -0.82 13.29
N ARG A 5 15.83 -1.52 12.78
CA ARG A 5 15.67 -2.86 12.20
C ARG A 5 15.33 -3.84 13.32
N ARG A 6 14.38 -4.74 13.06
CA ARG A 6 13.99 -5.79 14.01
C ARG A 6 15.04 -6.91 14.02
N SER A 7 15.56 -7.25 12.84
CA SER A 7 16.68 -8.17 12.71
C SER A 7 18.01 -7.51 13.05
N ARG A 8 18.83 -8.21 13.83
CA ARG A 8 20.23 -7.87 14.08
C ARG A 8 21.17 -8.34 12.95
N LYS A 9 20.65 -9.12 11.98
CA LYS A 9 21.44 -9.61 10.85
C LYS A 9 21.69 -8.47 9.84
N PRO A 10 22.84 -8.46 9.16
CA PRO A 10 23.08 -7.54 8.07
C PRO A 10 22.02 -7.73 6.98
N PRO A 11 21.68 -6.66 6.24
CA PRO A 11 20.72 -6.76 5.17
C PRO A 11 21.30 -7.64 4.03
N PRO A 12 20.46 -8.38 3.28
CA PRO A 12 20.93 -9.19 2.16
C PRO A 12 21.53 -8.36 1.02
N GLU A 13 22.24 -9.04 0.11
CA GLU A 13 22.80 -8.42 -1.10
C GLU A 13 21.73 -7.68 -1.92
N GLY A 14 22.09 -6.51 -2.44
CA GLY A 14 21.21 -5.64 -3.23
C GLY A 14 20.36 -4.68 -2.39
N TRP A 15 20.45 -4.71 -1.05
CA TRP A 15 19.75 -3.76 -0.17
C TRP A 15 20.12 -2.30 -0.44
N GLU A 16 21.40 -2.01 -0.71
CA GLU A 16 21.91 -0.67 -0.97
C GLU A 16 21.23 0.01 -2.18
N LEU A 17 20.74 -0.78 -3.13
CA LEU A 17 20.04 -0.26 -4.32
C LEU A 17 18.60 0.16 -4.03
N ILE A 18 17.98 -0.41 -3.00
CA ILE A 18 16.57 -0.14 -2.65
C ILE A 18 16.41 0.76 -1.43
N GLU A 19 17.43 0.79 -0.56
CA GLU A 19 17.43 1.54 0.71
C GLU A 19 17.10 3.03 0.51
N PRO A 20 17.71 3.77 -0.44
CA PRO A 20 17.41 5.20 -0.60
C PRO A 20 15.93 5.47 -0.88
N THR A 21 15.32 4.69 -1.78
CA THR A 21 13.89 4.83 -2.10
C THR A 21 13.00 4.44 -0.93
N LEU A 22 13.39 3.43 -0.14
CA LEU A 22 12.63 3.04 1.05
C LEU A 22 12.71 4.11 2.14
N ASP A 23 13.87 4.74 2.32
CA ASP A 23 14.07 5.82 3.28
C ASP A 23 13.27 7.07 2.88
N GLU A 24 13.24 7.43 1.59
CA GLU A 24 12.36 8.51 1.08
C GLU A 24 10.88 8.23 1.37
N LEU A 25 10.42 6.99 1.16
CA LEU A 25 9.03 6.61 1.43
C LEU A 25 8.72 6.61 2.93
N GLU A 26 9.68 6.22 3.77
CA GLU A 26 9.53 6.26 5.23
C GLU A 26 9.56 7.71 5.74
N GLN A 27 10.37 8.58 5.15
CA GLN A 27 10.34 10.01 5.43
C GLN A 27 8.97 10.61 5.10
N LYS A 28 8.43 10.32 3.91
CA LYS A 28 7.07 10.73 3.53
C LYS A 28 6.01 10.20 4.49
N MET A 29 6.19 8.99 5.02
CA MET A 29 5.29 8.44 6.04
C MET A 29 5.31 9.27 7.32
N ARG A 30 6.50 9.64 7.82
CA ARG A 30 6.64 10.48 9.01
C ARG A 30 6.04 11.86 8.81
N GLU A 31 6.25 12.44 7.63
CA GLU A 31 5.64 13.73 7.26
C GLU A 31 4.11 13.64 7.29
N ALA A 32 3.55 12.57 6.72
CA ALA A 32 2.10 12.31 6.74
C ALA A 32 1.55 12.04 8.15
N GLU A 33 2.32 11.39 9.02
CA GLU A 33 1.95 11.17 10.43
C GLU A 33 1.97 12.46 11.24
N SER A 34 2.89 13.38 10.94
CA SER A 34 2.99 14.69 11.60
C SER A 34 2.08 15.77 11.01
N GLU A 35 1.46 15.50 9.85
CA GLU A 35 0.69 16.49 9.11
C GLU A 35 -0.54 16.93 9.92
N PRO A 36 -0.77 18.25 10.08
CA PRO A 36 -1.97 18.72 10.76
C PRO A 36 -3.22 18.30 9.99
N HIS A 37 -4.29 18.08 10.74
CA HIS A 37 -5.59 17.68 10.22
C HIS A 37 -6.51 18.87 9.93
N GLU A 38 -6.02 20.10 10.13
CA GLU A 38 -6.78 21.32 9.85
C GLU A 38 -7.16 21.40 8.37
N GLY A 39 -8.44 21.67 8.10
CA GLY A 39 -8.98 21.74 6.73
C GLY A 39 -9.26 20.39 6.06
N LYS A 40 -8.95 19.26 6.70
CA LYS A 40 -9.23 17.91 6.19
C LYS A 40 -10.46 17.29 6.85
N ARG A 41 -11.19 16.45 6.12
CA ARG A 41 -12.19 15.56 6.74
C ARG A 41 -11.48 14.59 7.68
N LYS A 42 -12.16 14.16 8.76
CA LYS A 42 -11.63 13.19 9.74
C LYS A 42 -11.03 11.93 9.08
N VAL A 43 -11.65 11.45 8.00
CA VAL A 43 -11.18 10.27 7.26
C VAL A 43 -10.01 10.57 6.32
N GLU A 44 -9.94 11.78 5.78
CA GLU A 44 -8.92 12.20 4.81
C GLU A 44 -7.52 12.30 5.42
N ALA A 45 -7.45 12.66 6.70
CA ALA A 45 -6.18 12.73 7.44
C ALA A 45 -5.38 11.41 7.34
N LEU A 46 -6.07 10.26 7.23
CA LEU A 46 -5.43 8.94 7.15
C LEU A 46 -5.14 8.46 5.72
N TRP A 47 -5.67 9.12 4.69
CA TRP A 47 -5.49 8.67 3.31
C TRP A 47 -4.02 8.65 2.84
N PRO A 48 -3.19 9.66 3.17
CA PRO A 48 -1.77 9.63 2.82
C PRO A 48 -1.04 8.40 3.38
N VAL A 49 -1.36 7.99 4.61
CA VAL A 49 -0.78 6.79 5.26
C VAL A 49 -1.06 5.54 4.42
N PHE A 50 -2.32 5.31 4.03
CA PHE A 50 -2.66 4.17 3.17
C PHE A 50 -1.98 4.24 1.80
N ARG A 51 -1.88 5.44 1.21
CA ARG A 51 -1.23 5.65 -0.09
C ARG A 51 0.27 5.32 -0.04
N ILE A 52 0.98 5.79 0.98
CA ILE A 52 2.41 5.53 1.15
C ILE A 52 2.65 4.05 1.49
N HIS A 53 1.82 3.46 2.36
CA HIS A 53 1.88 2.03 2.65
C HIS A 53 1.69 1.17 1.39
N HIS A 54 0.71 1.52 0.55
CA HIS A 54 0.50 0.89 -0.75
C HIS A 54 1.72 1.07 -1.65
N GLN A 55 2.23 2.30 -1.79
CA GLN A 55 3.39 2.62 -2.63
C GLN A 55 4.64 1.84 -2.23
N LYS A 56 4.93 1.76 -0.93
CA LYS A 56 6.07 1.01 -0.39
C LYS A 56 5.94 -0.49 -0.68
N SER A 57 4.77 -1.06 -0.44
CA SER A 57 4.52 -2.47 -0.77
C SER A 57 4.59 -2.73 -2.28
N ARG A 58 4.09 -1.79 -3.10
CA ARG A 58 4.05 -1.92 -4.56
C ARG A 58 5.43 -1.82 -5.18
N TYR A 59 6.29 -0.94 -4.64
CA TYR A 59 7.68 -0.83 -5.05
C TYR A 59 8.41 -2.17 -4.92
N ILE A 60 8.33 -2.80 -3.74
CA ILE A 60 8.94 -4.12 -3.50
C ILE A 60 8.32 -5.21 -4.38
N TYR A 61 7.00 -5.19 -4.56
CA TYR A 61 6.30 -6.13 -5.45
C TYR A 61 6.78 -6.02 -6.90
N ASP A 62 6.86 -4.80 -7.44
CA ASP A 62 7.27 -4.56 -8.82
C ASP A 62 8.73 -4.93 -9.03
N LEU A 63 9.62 -4.66 -8.07
CA LEU A 63 11.02 -5.06 -8.13
C LEU A 63 11.20 -6.58 -8.18
N TYR A 64 10.41 -7.34 -7.41
CA TYR A 64 10.56 -8.79 -7.35
C TYR A 64 9.79 -9.52 -8.47
N TYR A 65 8.49 -9.24 -8.63
CA TYR A 65 7.62 -9.99 -9.55
C TYR A 65 7.63 -9.49 -10.99
N ARG A 66 7.84 -8.18 -11.21
CA ARG A 66 7.81 -7.60 -12.57
C ARG A 66 9.20 -7.42 -13.14
N ARG A 67 10.05 -6.64 -12.47
CA ARG A 67 11.40 -6.30 -12.93
C ARG A 67 12.43 -7.38 -12.63
N LYS A 68 12.17 -8.24 -11.64
CA LYS A 68 13.10 -9.29 -11.16
C LYS A 68 14.49 -8.74 -10.80
N ALA A 69 14.52 -7.55 -10.22
CA ALA A 69 15.74 -6.81 -9.89
C ALA A 69 16.28 -7.12 -8.48
N ILE A 70 15.51 -7.83 -7.65
CA ILE A 70 15.91 -8.22 -6.28
C ILE A 70 15.84 -9.72 -6.09
N SER A 71 16.71 -10.26 -5.24
CA SER A 71 16.73 -11.68 -4.90
C SER A 71 15.52 -12.08 -4.04
N LYS A 72 15.21 -13.38 -4.02
CA LYS A 72 14.16 -13.94 -3.14
C LYS A 72 14.49 -13.68 -1.67
N GLU A 73 15.76 -13.75 -1.29
CA GLU A 73 16.21 -13.49 0.08
C GLU A 73 15.94 -12.04 0.50
N LEU A 74 16.28 -11.06 -0.35
CA LEU A 74 16.01 -9.65 -0.09
C LEU A 74 14.52 -9.35 -0.02
N TYR A 75 13.72 -9.96 -0.91
CA TYR A 75 12.27 -9.84 -0.89
C TYR A 75 11.67 -10.40 0.42
N GLU A 76 12.06 -11.60 0.84
CA GLU A 76 11.59 -12.20 2.09
C GLU A 76 12.05 -11.41 3.32
N PHE A 77 13.26 -10.84 3.29
CA PHE A 77 13.74 -9.92 4.31
C PHE A 77 12.83 -8.69 4.44
N CYS A 78 12.45 -8.07 3.31
CA CYS A 78 11.53 -6.93 3.32
C CYS A 78 10.15 -7.28 3.92
N LEU A 79 9.65 -8.49 3.70
CA LEU A 79 8.41 -8.95 4.32
C LEU A 79 8.57 -9.20 5.82
N LYS A 80 9.66 -9.86 6.24
CA LYS A 80 9.93 -10.17 7.66
C LYS A 80 10.11 -8.90 8.50
N GLU A 81 10.77 -7.89 7.94
CA GLU A 81 10.96 -6.58 8.58
C GLU A 81 9.70 -5.68 8.52
N ASN A 82 8.59 -6.16 7.94
CA ASN A 82 7.35 -5.40 7.74
C ASN A 82 7.57 -4.09 6.94
N ILE A 83 8.49 -4.14 5.96
CA ILE A 83 8.70 -3.07 5.00
C ILE A 83 7.59 -3.12 3.94
N ALA A 84 7.22 -4.32 3.49
CA ALA A 84 6.13 -4.55 2.56
C ALA A 84 5.05 -5.46 3.17
N ASP A 85 3.79 -5.23 2.81
CA ASP A 85 2.65 -6.01 3.32
C ASP A 85 2.46 -7.30 2.52
N ALA A 86 2.78 -8.43 3.17
CA ALA A 86 2.63 -9.75 2.59
C ALA A 86 1.18 -10.08 2.20
N ASN A 87 0.20 -9.64 2.98
CA ASN A 87 -1.21 -9.91 2.72
C ASN A 87 -1.70 -9.11 1.52
N LEU A 88 -1.31 -7.84 1.42
CA LEU A 88 -1.65 -7.01 0.26
C LEU A 88 -1.02 -7.57 -1.02
N ILE A 89 0.25 -7.95 -0.97
CA ILE A 89 0.95 -8.60 -2.09
C ILE A 89 0.28 -9.92 -2.49
N ALA A 90 -0.14 -10.73 -1.52
CA ALA A 90 -0.87 -11.96 -1.80
C ALA A 90 -2.19 -11.70 -2.54
N LYS A 91 -2.85 -10.56 -2.31
CA LYS A 91 -4.04 -10.15 -3.06
C LYS A 91 -3.69 -9.68 -4.48
N TRP A 92 -2.62 -8.92 -4.69
CA TRP A 92 -2.22 -8.47 -6.03
C TRP A 92 -1.90 -9.60 -7.01
N LYS A 93 -1.60 -10.81 -6.51
CA LYS A 93 -1.40 -12.01 -7.33
C LYS A 93 -2.71 -12.68 -7.77
N LYS A 94 -3.84 -12.31 -7.17
CA LYS A 94 -5.14 -12.89 -7.51
C LYS A 94 -5.78 -12.09 -8.63
N GLN A 95 -6.44 -12.81 -9.54
CA GLN A 95 -7.17 -12.21 -10.65
C GLN A 95 -8.23 -11.22 -10.15
N GLY A 96 -8.24 -10.02 -10.72
CA GLY A 96 -9.17 -8.93 -10.39
C GLY A 96 -8.77 -8.09 -9.17
N TYR A 97 -7.66 -8.43 -8.48
CA TYR A 97 -7.15 -7.69 -7.33
C TYR A 97 -5.77 -7.07 -7.59
N GLU A 98 -5.27 -7.08 -8.82
CA GLU A 98 -3.92 -6.68 -9.21
C GLU A 98 -3.60 -5.23 -8.84
N ASN A 99 -4.62 -4.37 -8.76
CA ASN A 99 -4.50 -2.95 -8.43
C ASN A 99 -5.24 -2.61 -7.11
N LEU A 100 -5.45 -3.59 -6.23
CA LEU A 100 -6.11 -3.37 -4.94
C LEU A 100 -5.40 -2.28 -4.10
N CYS A 101 -6.17 -1.31 -3.62
CA CYS A 101 -5.67 -0.15 -2.88
C CYS A 101 -5.24 -0.47 -1.44
N CYS A 102 -6.05 -1.23 -0.68
CA CYS A 102 -5.74 -1.66 0.68
C CYS A 102 -6.64 -2.83 1.11
N LEU A 103 -6.27 -3.50 2.20
CA LEU A 103 -7.02 -4.66 2.71
C LEU A 103 -8.39 -4.29 3.29
N ARG A 104 -8.57 -3.07 3.81
CA ARG A 104 -9.87 -2.62 4.34
C ARG A 104 -10.95 -2.56 3.26
N CYS A 105 -10.59 -2.24 2.02
CA CYS A 105 -11.54 -2.10 0.93
C CYS A 105 -12.19 -3.42 0.47
N ILE A 106 -11.61 -4.56 0.87
CA ILE A 106 -12.14 -5.90 0.57
C ILE A 106 -12.64 -6.61 1.83
N GLN A 107 -12.60 -5.92 2.97
CA GLN A 107 -12.95 -6.50 4.25
C GLN A 107 -14.43 -6.26 4.53
N THR A 108 -15.25 -7.30 4.42
CA THR A 108 -16.72 -7.18 4.53
C THR A 108 -17.17 -6.74 5.92
N ARG A 109 -16.48 -7.17 6.98
CA ARG A 109 -16.74 -6.75 8.36
C ARG A 109 -16.50 -5.26 8.64
N ASP A 110 -15.77 -4.56 7.79
CA ASP A 110 -15.49 -3.13 7.94
C ASP A 110 -16.63 -2.26 7.34
N THR A 111 -17.69 -2.89 6.82
CA THR A 111 -18.84 -2.21 6.19
C THR A 111 -20.16 -2.63 6.84
N ASN A 112 -21.14 -1.71 6.86
CA ASN A 112 -22.42 -1.93 7.53
C ASN A 112 -23.24 -3.09 6.94
N PHE A 113 -23.16 -3.29 5.61
CA PHE A 113 -23.95 -4.29 4.89
C PHE A 113 -23.16 -5.55 4.53
N GLY A 114 -21.95 -5.72 5.06
CA GLY A 114 -21.13 -6.91 4.79
C GLY A 114 -20.65 -7.01 3.34
N THR A 115 -20.43 -5.89 2.65
CA THR A 115 -20.03 -5.83 1.23
C THR A 115 -18.61 -5.28 1.05
N SER A 116 -18.09 -5.32 -0.18
CA SER A 116 -16.83 -4.63 -0.52
C SER A 116 -17.06 -3.13 -0.70
N CYS A 117 -16.00 -2.33 -0.52
CA CYS A 117 -16.06 -0.90 -0.73
C CYS A 117 -16.38 -0.54 -2.20
N ILE A 118 -17.03 0.60 -2.43
CA ILE A 118 -17.36 1.17 -3.76
C ILE A 118 -16.14 1.25 -4.70
N CYS A 119 -14.93 1.41 -4.16
CA CYS A 119 -13.71 1.42 -4.97
C CYS A 119 -13.44 0.09 -5.69
N ARG A 120 -14.09 -1.02 -5.29
CA ARG A 120 -14.00 -2.32 -5.96
C ARG A 120 -14.99 -2.48 -7.11
N VAL A 121 -15.89 -1.53 -7.32
CA VAL A 121 -16.80 -1.54 -8.46
C VAL A 121 -16.05 -1.06 -9.70
N PRO A 122 -16.06 -1.82 -10.82
CA PRO A 122 -15.47 -1.38 -12.08
C PRO A 122 -16.12 -0.09 -12.56
N LYS A 123 -15.34 0.84 -13.11
CA LYS A 123 -15.84 2.14 -13.57
C LYS A 123 -16.93 2.03 -14.63
N ALA A 124 -16.86 1.02 -15.49
CA ALA A 124 -17.88 0.75 -16.51
C ALA A 124 -19.29 0.43 -15.95
N LYS A 125 -19.38 0.08 -14.65
CA LYS A 125 -20.66 -0.16 -13.96
C LYS A 125 -21.10 1.03 -13.10
N LEU A 126 -20.33 2.11 -13.07
CA LEU A 126 -20.67 3.33 -12.37
C LEU A 126 -21.30 4.32 -13.35
N GLU A 127 -22.11 5.22 -12.81
CA GLU A 127 -22.67 6.34 -13.57
C GLU A 127 -21.55 7.21 -14.14
N GLU A 128 -21.70 7.63 -15.39
CA GLU A 128 -20.73 8.51 -16.05
C GLU A 128 -20.56 9.82 -15.26
N GLY A 129 -19.31 10.25 -15.09
CA GLY A 129 -18.96 11.46 -14.33
C GLY A 129 -18.98 11.30 -12.80
N ARG A 130 -19.36 10.14 -12.26
CA ARG A 130 -19.33 9.91 -10.81
C ARG A 130 -17.90 9.79 -10.28
N ILE A 131 -17.49 10.76 -9.46
CA ILE A 131 -16.21 10.72 -8.75
C ILE A 131 -16.36 9.79 -7.54
N VAL A 132 -15.59 8.70 -7.53
CA VAL A 132 -15.51 7.79 -6.39
C VAL A 132 -14.36 8.21 -5.50
N GLU A 133 -14.62 8.38 -4.21
CA GLU A 133 -13.57 8.52 -3.19
C GLU A 133 -13.85 7.55 -2.05
N CYS A 134 -12.95 6.57 -1.88
CA CYS A 134 -13.06 5.60 -0.81
C CYS A 134 -12.90 6.27 0.57
N ILE A 135 -13.84 6.04 1.47
CA ILE A 135 -13.74 6.55 2.86
C ILE A 135 -12.50 6.03 3.60
N HIS A 136 -12.00 4.83 3.28
CA HIS A 136 -10.89 4.20 4.01
C HIS A 136 -9.52 4.71 3.59
N CYS A 137 -9.30 4.93 2.30
CA CYS A 137 -7.96 5.22 1.75
C CYS A 137 -7.95 6.27 0.63
N GLY A 138 -9.09 6.89 0.30
CA GLY A 138 -9.17 7.94 -0.72
C GLY A 138 -8.99 7.48 -2.16
N CYS A 139 -8.89 6.18 -2.43
CA CYS A 139 -8.72 5.70 -3.81
C CYS A 139 -9.97 5.93 -4.68
N ARG A 140 -9.75 6.06 -6.00
CA ARG A 140 -10.76 6.42 -7.00
C ARG A 140 -11.14 5.29 -7.95
N GLY A 141 -11.19 4.08 -7.41
CA GLY A 141 -11.39 2.84 -8.16
C GLY A 141 -10.12 2.01 -8.24
N CYS A 142 -10.20 0.75 -7.82
CA CYS A 142 -9.10 -0.22 -7.79
C CYS A 142 -9.41 -1.48 -8.59
N SER A 143 -10.55 -1.53 -9.30
CA SER A 143 -10.97 -2.66 -10.13
C SER A 143 -11.03 -2.34 -11.64
N GLY A 144 -10.32 -1.29 -12.09
CA GLY A 144 -10.42 -0.75 -13.45
C GLY A 144 -11.35 0.44 -13.50
#